data_AF-A0A5B8VYD8-F1
#
_entry.id   AF-A0A5B8VYD8-F1
#
_cell.length_a   1.000
_cell.length_b   1.000
_cell.length_c   1.000
_cell.angle_alpha   90.00
_cell.angle_beta   90.00
_cell.angle_gamma   90.00
#
_symmetry.space_group_name_H-M   'P 1'
#
loop_
_entity.id
_entity.type
_entity.pdbx_description
1 polymer ?
#
loop_
_entity_poly.entity_id
_entity_poly.type
_entity_poly.pdbx_seq_one_letter_code
_entity_poly.pdbx_strand_id
1 'polypeptide(L)'
;MNTQLQSSGTVVEGKSLAVHNLYNNYAAMLLGYIFEVVKNRSEAEQYLIDVFTDAQSQIDEFYKPGVNAFCRLQLMARKKLADIFVSIGECNIADSQHQQPFSGANKFIQQMNAQQQFVFCGLHWHGKTIGKVAAELNKSENDIRKILKECFTIIRNSK
;
A
#
# COMPACT_ATOMS: atom_id res chain seq x y z
N MET A 1 -21.45 -0.68 50.75
CA MET A 1 -20.18 -0.18 50.19
C MET A 1 -20.18 -0.54 48.72
N ASN A 2 -20.50 0.41 47.85
CA ASN A 2 -20.55 0.21 46.40
C ASN A 2 -19.26 0.79 45.79
N THR A 3 -18.53 -0.02 45.03
CA THR A 3 -17.47 0.48 44.17
C THR A 3 -17.71 -0.10 42.77
N GLN A 4 -18.07 0.80 41.86
CA GLN A 4 -18.37 0.53 40.46
C GLN A 4 -17.12 0.02 39.73
N LEU A 5 -17.28 -1.09 39.01
CA LEU A 5 -16.44 -1.48 37.88
C LEU A 5 -17.18 -1.08 36.61
N GLN A 6 -16.95 0.15 36.13
CA GLN A 6 -17.39 0.61 34.82
C GLN A 6 -16.19 1.26 34.11
N SER A 7 -15.40 0.47 33.39
CA SER A 7 -14.34 1.02 32.51
C SER A 7 -14.08 0.20 31.24
N SER A 8 -14.84 -0.86 30.96
CA SER A 8 -14.61 -1.70 29.77
C SER A 8 -15.42 -1.28 28.54
N GLY A 9 -16.44 -0.42 28.68
CA GLY A 9 -17.34 -0.05 27.57
C GLY A 9 -16.78 0.99 26.59
N THR A 10 -15.96 1.93 27.06
CA THR A 10 -15.52 3.10 26.26
C THR A 10 -14.39 2.79 25.27
N VAL A 11 -13.56 1.79 25.55
CA VAL A 11 -12.39 1.44 24.72
C VAL A 11 -12.79 0.72 23.43
N VAL A 12 -13.82 -0.15 23.50
CA VAL A 12 -14.29 -0.92 22.33
C VAL A 12 -15.00 -0.02 21.32
N GLU A 13 -15.75 0.97 21.82
CA GLU A 13 -16.48 1.94 21.00
C GLU A 13 -15.53 2.88 20.24
N GLY A 14 -14.45 3.34 20.90
CA GLY A 14 -13.42 4.16 20.26
C GLY A 14 -12.64 3.42 19.17
N LYS A 15 -12.34 2.13 19.37
CA LYS A 15 -11.66 1.29 18.36
C LYS A 15 -12.55 1.02 17.14
N SER A 16 -13.85 0.78 17.36
CA SER A 16 -14.83 0.61 16.28
C SER A 16 -14.94 1.86 15.40
N LEU A 17 -15.04 3.04 16.03
CA LEU A 17 -15.11 4.32 15.33
C LEU A 17 -13.83 4.61 14.52
N ALA A 18 -12.66 4.27 15.08
CA ALA A 18 -11.38 4.41 14.40
C ALA A 18 -11.29 3.55 13.12
N VAL A 19 -11.73 2.29 13.19
CA VAL A 19 -11.80 1.40 12.01
C VAL A 19 -12.80 1.92 10.98
N HIS A 20 -13.97 2.38 11.43
CA HIS A 20 -14.97 2.96 10.54
C HIS A 20 -14.42 4.19 9.78
N ASN A 21 -13.66 5.05 10.47
CA ASN A 21 -12.97 6.17 9.83
C ASN A 21 -11.89 5.71 8.84
N LEU A 22 -11.12 4.67 9.15
CA LEU A 22 -10.17 4.10 8.19
C LEU A 22 -10.88 3.57 6.95
N TYR A 23 -12.00 2.87 7.13
CA TYR A 23 -12.80 2.34 6.05
C TYR A 23 -13.32 3.46 5.14
N ASN A 24 -13.98 4.47 5.72
CA ASN A 24 -14.55 5.58 4.94
C ASN A 24 -13.48 6.36 4.15
N ASN A 25 -12.27 6.48 4.69
CA ASN A 25 -11.20 7.25 4.05
C ASN A 25 -10.42 6.45 2.99
N TYR A 26 -10.29 5.12 3.15
CA TYR A 26 -9.34 4.33 2.37
C TYR A 26 -9.92 3.12 1.65
N ALA A 27 -11.15 2.68 1.96
CA ALA A 27 -11.72 1.45 1.41
C ALA A 27 -11.79 1.46 -0.12
N ALA A 28 -12.25 2.56 -0.74
CA ALA A 28 -12.34 2.65 -2.20
C ALA A 28 -10.96 2.57 -2.88
N MET A 29 -9.96 3.24 -2.30
CA MET A 29 -8.59 3.25 -2.83
C MET A 29 -7.91 1.89 -2.67
N LEU A 30 -8.12 1.26 -1.52
CA LEU A 30 -7.59 -0.07 -1.24
C LEU A 30 -8.28 -1.14 -2.09
N LEU A 31 -9.59 -1.04 -2.30
CA LEU A 31 -10.34 -1.92 -3.19
C LEU A 31 -9.83 -1.82 -4.63
N GLY A 32 -9.58 -0.60 -5.13
CA GLY A 32 -8.96 -0.39 -6.43
C GLY A 32 -7.60 -1.08 -6.53
N TYR A 33 -6.75 -0.92 -5.51
CA TYR A 33 -5.44 -1.60 -5.44
C TYR A 33 -5.56 -3.13 -5.46
N ILE A 34 -6.46 -3.70 -4.66
CA ILE A 34 -6.66 -5.15 -4.58
C ILE A 34 -7.24 -5.69 -5.89
N PHE A 35 -8.23 -4.98 -6.46
CA PHE A 35 -8.86 -5.35 -7.72
C PHE A 35 -7.85 -5.37 -8.87
N GLU A 36 -6.88 -4.45 -8.89
CA GLU A 36 -5.83 -4.46 -9.90
C GLU A 36 -4.97 -5.75 -9.88
N VAL A 37 -4.85 -6.41 -8.72
CA VAL A 37 -4.08 -7.64 -8.55
C VAL A 37 -4.95 -8.86 -8.85
N VAL A 38 -6.14 -8.92 -8.27
CA VAL A 38 -7.00 -10.11 -8.29
C VAL A 38 -7.85 -10.19 -9.56
N LYS A 39 -8.15 -9.05 -10.20
CA LYS A 39 -9.00 -8.90 -11.39
C LYS A 39 -10.42 -9.51 -11.26
N ASN A 40 -10.82 -9.93 -10.07
CA ASN A 40 -12.15 -10.38 -9.70
C ASN A 40 -12.70 -9.49 -8.60
N ARG A 41 -13.89 -8.91 -8.82
CA ARG A 41 -14.51 -7.97 -7.90
C ARG A 41 -14.91 -8.63 -6.58
N SER A 42 -15.55 -9.79 -6.62
CA SER A 42 -16.02 -10.48 -5.41
C SER A 42 -14.85 -10.93 -4.53
N GLU A 43 -13.78 -11.43 -5.15
CA GLU A 43 -12.57 -11.77 -4.40
C GLU A 43 -11.88 -10.52 -3.83
N ALA A 44 -11.81 -9.43 -4.61
CA ALA A 44 -11.23 -8.18 -4.13
C ALA A 44 -11.99 -7.57 -2.94
N GLU A 45 -13.32 -7.64 -2.95
CA GLU A 45 -14.17 -7.24 -1.83
C GLU A 45 -13.93 -8.14 -0.60
N GLN A 46 -13.74 -9.44 -0.79
CA GLN A 46 -13.41 -10.35 0.31
C GLN A 46 -12.05 -10.02 0.95
N TYR A 47 -11.02 -9.80 0.13
CA TYR A 47 -9.71 -9.36 0.64
C TYR A 47 -9.80 -8.01 1.35
N LEU A 48 -10.65 -7.09 0.87
CA LEU A 48 -10.88 -5.80 1.52
C LEU A 48 -11.45 -6.00 2.93
N ILE A 49 -12.49 -6.84 3.07
CA ILE A 49 -13.09 -7.18 4.36
C ILE A 49 -12.01 -7.75 5.28
N ASP A 50 -11.26 -8.74 4.82
CA ASP A 50 -10.22 -9.40 5.62
C ASP A 50 -9.15 -8.41 6.11
N VAL A 51 -8.76 -7.43 5.30
CA VAL A 51 -7.79 -6.40 5.70
C VAL A 51 -8.35 -5.50 6.81
N PHE A 52 -9.61 -5.07 6.69
CA PHE A 52 -10.21 -4.20 7.71
C PHE A 52 -10.56 -4.95 9.00
N THR A 53 -10.90 -6.25 8.91
CA THR A 53 -11.03 -7.14 10.07
C THR A 53 -9.70 -7.26 10.81
N ASP A 54 -8.59 -7.48 10.11
CA ASP A 54 -7.27 -7.51 10.74
C ASP A 54 -6.86 -6.13 11.28
N ALA A 55 -7.25 -5.04 10.61
CA ALA A 55 -6.91 -3.67 11.03
C ALA A 55 -7.54 -3.34 12.39
N GLN A 56 -8.71 -3.90 12.69
CA GLN A 56 -9.36 -3.75 14.00
C GLN A 56 -8.48 -4.29 15.14
N SER A 57 -7.78 -5.40 14.92
CA SER A 57 -6.87 -5.99 15.92
C SER A 57 -5.59 -5.17 16.14
N GLN A 58 -5.19 -4.35 15.17
CA GLN A 58 -3.94 -3.57 15.17
C GLN A 58 -4.18 -2.06 15.09
N ILE A 59 -5.36 -1.60 15.51
CA ILE A 59 -5.82 -0.22 15.30
C ILE A 59 -4.89 0.83 15.93
N ASP A 60 -4.36 0.55 17.11
CA ASP A 60 -3.45 1.44 17.87
C ASP A 60 -2.17 1.74 17.09
N GLU A 61 -1.81 0.81 16.21
CA GLU A 61 -0.59 0.83 15.46
C GLU A 61 -0.69 1.80 14.25
N PHE A 62 -1.92 2.14 13.79
CA PHE A 62 -2.16 3.13 12.72
C PHE A 62 -1.95 4.57 13.18
N TYR A 63 -2.00 4.82 14.49
CA TYR A 63 -1.84 6.16 15.08
C TYR A 63 -0.42 6.43 15.57
N LYS A 64 0.51 5.50 15.36
CA LYS A 64 1.93 5.70 15.72
C LYS A 64 2.52 6.85 14.88
N PRO A 65 3.32 7.74 15.50
CA PRO A 65 3.93 8.86 14.79
C PRO A 65 4.81 8.35 13.63
N GLY A 66 4.63 8.95 12.45
CA GLY A 66 5.34 8.57 11.23
C GLY A 66 4.72 7.42 10.42
N VAL A 67 3.62 6.82 10.90
CA VAL A 67 2.90 5.78 10.14
C VAL A 67 1.89 6.42 9.18
N ASN A 68 2.01 6.09 7.89
CA ASN A 68 0.97 6.39 6.92
C ASN A 68 -0.07 5.27 6.94
N ALA A 69 -1.30 5.60 7.33
CA ALA A 69 -2.40 4.64 7.48
C ALA A 69 -2.70 3.88 6.19
N PHE A 70 -2.64 4.55 5.03
CA PHE A 70 -2.86 3.90 3.74
C PHE A 70 -1.73 2.92 3.39
N CYS A 71 -0.46 3.32 3.55
CA CYS A 71 0.67 2.41 3.30
C CYS A 71 0.61 1.17 4.21
N ARG A 72 0.11 1.33 5.44
CA ARG A 72 -0.11 0.23 6.38
C ARG A 72 -1.19 -0.72 5.89
N LEU A 73 -2.37 -0.20 5.51
CA LEU A 73 -3.45 -0.99 4.91
C LEU A 73 -3.00 -1.73 3.66
N GLN A 74 -2.24 -1.05 2.79
CA GLN A 74 -1.70 -1.63 1.57
C GLN A 74 -0.70 -2.77 1.88
N LEU A 75 0.14 -2.61 2.91
CA LEU A 75 1.04 -3.68 3.35
C LEU A 75 0.26 -4.90 3.87
N MET A 76 -0.83 -4.69 4.60
CA MET A 76 -1.71 -5.76 5.08
C MET A 76 -2.36 -6.50 3.91
N ALA A 77 -2.90 -5.77 2.93
CA ALA A 77 -3.44 -6.34 1.70
C ALA A 77 -2.39 -7.17 0.96
N ARG A 78 -1.17 -6.64 0.79
CA ARG A 78 -0.06 -7.34 0.13
C ARG A 78 0.32 -8.65 0.82
N LYS A 79 0.31 -8.70 2.15
CA LYS A 79 0.59 -9.93 2.89
C LYS A 79 -0.47 -11.00 2.63
N LYS A 80 -1.75 -10.62 2.54
CA LYS A 80 -2.83 -11.55 2.21
C LYS A 80 -2.81 -11.99 0.75
N LEU A 81 -2.42 -11.08 -0.15
CA LEU A 81 -2.23 -11.37 -1.57
C LEU A 81 -0.88 -12.05 -1.88
N ALA A 82 -0.08 -12.38 -0.86
CA ALA A 82 1.28 -12.88 -1.06
C ALA A 82 1.30 -14.15 -1.90
N ASP A 83 0.34 -15.06 -1.75
CA ASP A 83 0.27 -16.29 -2.53
C ASP A 83 0.01 -16.01 -4.03
N ILE A 84 -0.78 -14.98 -4.33
CA ILE A 84 -0.98 -14.49 -5.70
C ILE A 84 0.31 -13.85 -6.23
N PHE A 85 1.01 -13.08 -5.39
CA PHE A 85 2.31 -12.49 -5.76
C PHE A 85 3.44 -13.53 -5.89
N VAL A 86 3.38 -14.65 -5.18
CA VAL A 86 4.33 -15.78 -5.31
C VAL A 86 4.03 -16.54 -6.60
N SER A 87 2.75 -16.75 -6.94
CA SER A 87 2.34 -17.30 -8.24
C SER A 87 2.71 -16.38 -9.42
N ILE A 88 2.75 -15.06 -9.21
CA ILE A 88 3.29 -14.08 -10.17
C ILE A 88 4.83 -13.98 -10.06
N GLY A 89 5.39 -14.42 -8.94
CA GLY A 89 6.81 -14.38 -8.58
C GLY A 89 7.68 -15.46 -9.24
N GLU A 90 7.07 -16.41 -9.95
CA GLU A 90 7.74 -17.24 -10.95
C GLU A 90 7.92 -16.53 -12.31
N CYS A 91 7.66 -15.22 -12.40
CA CYS A 91 8.28 -14.38 -13.41
C CYS A 91 9.75 -14.17 -13.05
N ASN A 92 10.52 -15.21 -13.32
CA ASN A 92 11.97 -15.26 -13.25
C ASN A 92 12.61 -14.03 -13.91
N ILE A 93 13.71 -13.63 -13.28
CA ILE A 93 14.65 -12.55 -13.60
C ILE A 93 15.41 -12.82 -14.92
N ALA A 94 14.87 -13.62 -15.83
CA ALA A 94 15.55 -14.03 -17.07
C ALA A 94 15.03 -13.32 -18.33
N ASP A 95 13.76 -12.89 -18.41
CA ASP A 95 13.25 -12.20 -19.60
C ASP A 95 13.31 -10.69 -19.44
N SER A 96 14.54 -10.21 -19.62
CA SER A 96 14.79 -8.89 -20.18
C SER A 96 13.96 -8.72 -21.47
N GLN A 97 13.30 -7.57 -21.61
CA GLN A 97 12.71 -6.98 -22.83
C GLN A 97 11.18 -6.88 -22.98
N HIS A 98 10.34 -7.47 -22.12
CA HIS A 98 8.88 -7.29 -22.25
C HIS A 98 8.15 -6.95 -20.94
N GLN A 99 8.76 -6.15 -20.07
CA GLN A 99 7.98 -5.41 -19.07
C GLN A 99 7.16 -4.34 -19.80
N GLN A 100 5.99 -4.75 -20.26
CA GLN A 100 4.91 -3.88 -20.70
C GLN A 100 4.84 -2.69 -19.72
N PRO A 101 4.93 -1.44 -20.19
CA PRO A 101 4.73 -0.30 -19.33
C PRO A 101 3.34 -0.47 -18.72
N PHE A 102 3.28 -0.43 -17.39
CA PHE A 102 2.06 -0.56 -16.60
C PHE A 102 1.02 0.45 -17.15
N SER A 103 0.18 0.00 -18.08
CA SER A 103 -0.72 0.85 -18.87
C SER A 103 -2.06 1.09 -18.15
N GLY A 104 -2.13 0.74 -16.87
CA GLY A 104 -3.24 1.01 -15.97
C GLY A 104 -3.16 2.40 -15.35
N ALA A 105 -3.55 3.43 -16.11
CA ALA A 105 -4.39 4.53 -15.65
C ALA A 105 -3.96 5.39 -14.44
N ASN A 106 -2.68 5.74 -14.30
CA ASN A 106 -2.30 6.84 -13.40
C ASN A 106 -1.70 8.01 -14.20
N LYS A 107 -2.47 9.10 -14.35
CA LYS A 107 -2.05 10.31 -15.10
C LYS A 107 -0.69 10.86 -14.67
N PHE A 108 -0.31 10.62 -13.41
CA PHE A 108 0.98 11.06 -12.87
C PHE A 108 2.14 10.18 -13.33
N ILE A 109 1.93 8.87 -13.54
CA ILE A 109 2.97 7.94 -13.99
C ILE A 109 3.35 8.27 -15.44
N GLN A 110 2.39 8.67 -16.27
CA GLN A 110 2.66 9.13 -17.64
C GLN A 110 3.54 10.39 -17.72
N GLN A 111 3.57 11.20 -16.66
CA GLN A 111 4.41 12.39 -16.56
C GLN A 111 5.81 12.10 -15.98
N MET A 112 6.06 10.88 -15.51
CA MET A 112 7.35 10.46 -14.99
C MET A 112 8.21 9.83 -16.08
N ASN A 113 9.53 10.01 -16.00
CA ASN A 113 10.46 9.30 -16.86
C ASN A 113 10.62 7.82 -16.42
N ALA A 114 11.23 6.98 -17.27
CA ALA A 114 11.34 5.54 -17.01
C ALA A 114 12.01 5.19 -15.67
N GLN A 115 13.00 5.99 -15.22
CA GLN A 115 13.65 5.78 -13.92
C GLN A 115 12.73 6.15 -12.75
N GLN A 116 12.01 7.26 -12.85
CA GLN A 116 11.03 7.72 -11.87
C GLN A 116 9.86 6.73 -11.76
N GLN A 117 9.38 6.20 -12.89
CA GLN A 117 8.35 5.16 -12.90
C GLN A 117 8.85 3.88 -12.22
N PHE A 118 10.06 3.42 -12.52
CA PHE A 118 10.64 2.23 -11.90
C PHE A 118 10.78 2.38 -10.38
N VAL A 119 11.32 3.52 -9.91
CA VAL A 119 11.45 3.81 -8.48
C VAL A 119 10.07 3.92 -7.82
N PHE A 120 9.14 4.67 -8.41
CA PHE A 120 7.82 4.90 -7.86
C PHE A 120 6.99 3.61 -7.80
N CYS A 121 6.93 2.84 -8.89
CA CYS A 121 6.26 1.54 -8.92
C CYS A 121 6.95 0.55 -7.97
N GLY A 122 8.28 0.50 -7.96
CA GLY A 122 9.07 -0.35 -7.09
C GLY A 122 8.77 -0.14 -5.60
N LEU A 123 8.65 1.12 -5.16
CA LEU A 123 8.42 1.46 -3.76
C LEU A 123 6.93 1.52 -3.38
N HIS A 124 6.07 1.97 -4.27
CA HIS A 124 4.67 2.27 -3.92
C HIS A 124 3.70 1.17 -4.36
N TRP A 125 4.01 0.39 -5.40
CA TRP A 125 3.18 -0.75 -5.84
C TRP A 125 3.78 -2.09 -5.41
N HIS A 126 5.07 -2.29 -5.68
CA HIS A 126 5.80 -3.52 -5.31
C HIS A 126 6.35 -3.47 -3.87
N GLY A 127 6.28 -2.32 -3.21
CA GLY A 127 6.86 -2.00 -1.90
C GLY A 127 8.17 -2.71 -1.60
N LYS A 128 9.11 -2.59 -2.55
CA LYS A 128 10.53 -2.87 -2.38
C LYS A 128 11.13 -1.81 -1.45
N THR A 129 12.18 -2.18 -0.73
CA THR A 129 12.95 -1.23 0.07
C THR A 129 13.80 -0.33 -0.82
N ILE A 130 14.17 0.85 -0.33
CA ILE A 130 15.09 1.76 -1.03
C ILE A 130 16.39 1.02 -1.37
N GLY A 131 16.95 0.24 -0.45
CA GLY A 131 18.16 -0.55 -0.67
C GLY A 131 18.02 -1.58 -1.80
N LYS A 132 16.86 -2.26 -1.89
CA LYS A 132 16.60 -3.22 -2.98
C LYS A 132 16.50 -2.53 -4.34
N VAL A 133 15.82 -1.39 -4.41
CA VAL A 133 15.71 -0.60 -5.65
C VAL A 133 17.04 0.07 -6.03
N ALA A 134 17.82 0.50 -5.04
CA ALA A 134 19.17 1.02 -5.23
C ALA A 134 20.10 -0.02 -5.84
N ALA A 135 20.05 -1.26 -5.35
CA ALA A 135 20.79 -2.39 -5.91
C ALA A 135 20.35 -2.71 -7.36
N GLU A 136 19.04 -2.71 -7.64
CA GLU A 136 18.50 -2.98 -8.99
C GLU A 136 18.86 -1.89 -10.01
N LEU A 137 18.93 -0.62 -9.59
CA LEU A 137 19.31 0.51 -10.45
C LEU A 137 20.81 0.80 -10.47
N ASN A 138 21.60 0.06 -9.68
CA ASN A 138 23.03 0.32 -9.44
C ASN A 138 23.30 1.79 -9.07
N LYS A 139 22.47 2.34 -8.17
CA LYS A 139 22.52 3.73 -7.69
C LYS A 139 22.61 3.78 -6.17
N SER A 140 23.04 4.90 -5.62
CA SER A 140 23.04 5.09 -4.17
C SER A 140 21.61 5.25 -3.64
N GLU A 141 21.37 4.89 -2.37
CA GLU A 141 20.07 5.14 -1.73
C GLU A 141 19.70 6.62 -1.73
N ASN A 142 20.70 7.51 -1.66
CA ASN A 142 20.48 8.96 -1.74
C ASN A 142 19.93 9.37 -3.10
N ASP A 143 20.39 8.76 -4.19
CA ASP A 143 19.87 9.00 -5.53
C ASP A 143 18.43 8.49 -5.66
N ILE A 144 18.12 7.31 -5.12
CA ILE A 144 16.75 6.78 -5.12
C ILE A 144 15.82 7.69 -4.31
N ARG A 145 16.25 8.21 -3.16
CA ARG A 145 15.49 9.21 -2.39
C ARG A 145 15.27 10.51 -3.16
N LYS A 146 16.26 10.95 -3.94
CA LYS A 146 16.16 12.15 -4.79
C LYS A 146 15.14 11.93 -5.92
N ILE A 147 15.23 10.81 -6.63
CA ILE A 147 14.28 10.42 -7.68
C ILE A 147 12.87 10.32 -7.10
N LEU A 148 12.70 9.72 -5.92
CA LEU A 148 11.41 9.61 -5.26
C LEU A 148 10.82 10.99 -4.90
N LYS A 149 11.65 11.93 -4.42
CA LYS A 149 11.21 13.32 -4.18
C LYS A 149 10.75 14.00 -5.46
N GLU A 150 11.45 13.77 -6.58
CA GLU A 150 11.06 14.27 -7.89
C GLU A 150 9.70 13.66 -8.33
N CYS A 151 9.49 12.35 -8.14
CA CYS A 151 8.19 11.71 -8.40
C CYS A 151 7.05 12.39 -7.62
N PHE A 152 7.23 12.63 -6.31
CA PHE A 152 6.23 13.33 -5.50
C PHE A 152 6.02 14.79 -5.90
N THR A 153 7.06 15.45 -6.41
CA THR A 153 6.98 16.83 -6.91
C THR A 153 6.14 16.89 -8.18
N ILE A 154 6.30 15.93 -9.09
CA ILE A 154 5.47 15.77 -10.30
C ILE A 154 4.01 15.54 -9.90
N ILE A 155 3.73 14.62 -8.98
CA ILE A 155 2.37 14.35 -8.47
C ILE A 155 1.74 15.61 -7.85
N ARG A 156 2.52 16.37 -7.06
CA ARG A 156 2.03 17.58 -6.38
C ARG A 156 1.74 18.73 -7.33
N ASN A 157 2.55 18.88 -8.39
CA ASN A 157 2.42 19.96 -9.37
C ASN A 157 1.41 19.65 -10.49
N SER A 158 0.98 18.40 -10.62
CA SER A 158 -0.04 17.95 -11.58
C SER A 158 -1.49 18.23 -11.12
N LYS A 159 -1.69 19.23 -10.26
CA LYS A 159 -2.99 19.57 -9.67
C LYS A 159 -3.72 20.64 -10.47
#